data_AF-A0A382LT77-F1
#
_entry.id   AF-A0A382LT77-F1
#
_cell.length_a   1.000
_cell.length_b   1.000
_cell.length_c   1.000
_cell.angle_alpha   90.00
_cell.angle_beta   90.00
_cell.angle_gamma   90.00
#
_symmetry.space_group_name_H-M   'P 1'
#
loop_
_entity.id
_entity.type
_entity.pdbx_description
1 polymer ?
#
loop_
_entity_poly.entity_id
_entity_poly.type
_entity_poly.pdbx_seq_one_letter_code
_entity_poly.pdbx_strand_id
1 'polypeptide(L)'
;MNMNHYQFSGTAYEQGLQHGYSLKISIKKNIETYYDRFLAEAAIEKKDLLHNTKIYLDVLRNQSPEYVNAINGISEGSECDLLEIAMLNLRYELLYHALGRRYLEESVDGCTSFALLPEVMKNNHLIMGQNWDWIPDVDCVLVTSIDVDGLKRISFIEAGIFAGKPGMNSEGIGLAVNGMYSVDDDWCRLEKPFHLRCYD
;
A
#
# COMPACT_ATOMS: atom_id res chain seq x y z
N MET A 1 0.98 16.63 -16.34
CA MET A 1 0.54 16.47 -14.94
C MET A 1 1.77 16.50 -14.08
N ASN A 2 1.82 17.38 -13.06
CA ASN A 2 2.88 17.30 -12.04
C ASN A 2 2.42 16.29 -11.00
N MET A 3 3.13 15.17 -10.86
CA MET A 3 2.90 14.23 -9.77
C MET A 3 3.52 14.83 -8.51
N ASN A 4 2.75 14.92 -7.42
CA ASN A 4 3.25 15.46 -6.17
C ASN A 4 4.30 14.50 -5.58
N HIS A 5 5.45 15.07 -5.20
CA HIS A 5 6.54 14.37 -4.54
C HIS A 5 6.70 14.91 -3.12
N TYR A 6 6.63 14.02 -2.14
CA TYR A 6 6.81 14.34 -0.72
C TYR A 6 8.06 13.66 -0.18
N GLN A 7 8.66 14.27 0.84
CA GLN A 7 9.76 13.67 1.59
C GLN A 7 9.40 13.64 3.06
N PHE A 8 9.51 12.47 3.68
CA PHE A 8 9.23 12.25 5.09
C PHE A 8 10.44 11.62 5.75
N SER A 9 10.83 12.12 6.92
CA SER A 9 12.04 11.66 7.60
C SER A 9 11.81 11.37 9.08
N GLY A 10 12.60 10.45 9.63
CA GLY A 10 12.58 10.11 11.06
C GLY A 10 12.15 8.67 11.31
N THR A 11 11.66 8.39 12.50
CA THR A 11 11.06 7.10 12.86
C THR A 11 9.83 6.80 12.02
N ALA A 12 9.41 5.54 11.97
CA ALA A 12 8.20 5.12 11.25
C ALA A 12 6.96 5.92 11.68
N TYR A 13 6.81 6.20 12.99
CA TYR A 13 5.76 7.07 13.52
C TYR A 13 5.83 8.49 12.96
N GLU A 14 6.99 9.14 13.02
CA GLU A 14 7.18 10.52 12.56
C GLU A 14 6.95 10.65 11.05
N GLN A 15 7.41 9.68 10.28
CA GLN A 15 7.13 9.62 8.84
C GLN A 15 5.64 9.44 8.57
N GLY A 16 4.98 8.56 9.33
CA GLY A 16 3.53 8.38 9.28
C GLY A 16 2.77 9.68 9.60
N LEU A 17 3.18 10.39 10.65
CA LEU A 17 2.58 11.66 11.06
C LEU A 17 2.69 12.73 9.97
N GLN A 18 3.87 12.87 9.36
CA GLN A 18 4.09 13.80 8.24
C GLN A 18 3.26 13.43 7.01
N HIS A 19 3.14 12.14 6.70
CA HIS A 19 2.27 11.63 5.64
C HIS A 19 0.82 12.01 5.93
N GLY A 20 0.29 11.61 7.09
CA GLY A 20 -1.08 11.89 7.50
C GLY A 20 -1.44 13.38 7.38
N TYR A 21 -0.56 14.24 7.91
CA TYR A 21 -0.73 15.69 7.87
C TYR A 21 -0.74 16.25 6.44
N SER A 22 0.23 15.84 5.61
CA SER A 22 0.41 16.38 4.26
C SER A 22 -0.66 15.92 3.28
N LEU A 23 -1.26 14.74 3.51
CA LEU A 23 -2.14 14.06 2.57
C LEU A 23 -3.56 13.85 3.09
N LYS A 24 -3.93 14.53 4.18
CA LYS A 24 -5.23 14.43 4.86
C LYS A 24 -6.44 14.37 3.92
N ILE A 25 -6.50 15.24 2.91
CA ILE A 25 -7.63 15.30 1.97
C ILE A 25 -7.66 14.04 1.08
N SER A 26 -6.52 13.68 0.49
CA SER A 26 -6.38 12.49 -0.35
C SER A 26 -6.63 11.20 0.41
N ILE A 27 -6.18 11.11 1.67
CA ILE A 27 -6.43 9.96 2.55
C ILE A 27 -7.94 9.77 2.75
N LYS A 28 -8.67 10.83 3.11
CA LYS A 28 -10.13 10.75 3.29
C LYS A 28 -10.84 10.33 2.01
N LYS A 29 -10.44 10.88 0.87
CA LYS A 29 -10.97 10.48 -0.44
C LYS A 29 -10.71 8.99 -0.73
N ASN A 30 -9.50 8.52 -0.47
CA ASN A 30 -9.13 7.12 -0.69
C ASN A 30 -9.93 6.18 0.22
N ILE A 31 -10.14 6.54 1.49
CA ILE A 31 -10.99 5.78 2.42
C ILE A 31 -12.40 5.60 1.84
N GLU A 32 -13.06 6.69 1.43
CA GLU A 32 -14.40 6.62 0.83
C GLU A 32 -14.42 5.80 -0.46
N THR A 33 -13.42 6.00 -1.33
CA THR A 33 -13.29 5.24 -2.57
C THR A 33 -13.21 3.73 -2.31
N TYR A 34 -12.46 3.31 -1.27
CA TYR A 34 -12.37 1.90 -0.91
C TYR A 34 -13.66 1.38 -0.31
N TYR A 35 -14.36 2.13 0.54
CA TYR A 35 -15.67 1.71 1.03
C TYR A 35 -16.66 1.46 -0.11
N ASP A 36 -16.74 2.39 -1.07
CA ASP A 36 -17.62 2.25 -2.22
C ASP A 36 -17.27 1.00 -3.05
N ARG A 37 -15.97 0.73 -3.24
CA ARG A 37 -15.49 -0.44 -3.97
C ARG A 37 -15.80 -1.75 -3.25
N PHE A 38 -15.53 -1.84 -1.95
CA PHE A 38 -15.86 -3.05 -1.17
C PHE A 38 -17.36 -3.33 -1.17
N LEU A 39 -18.19 -2.29 -1.07
CA LEU A 39 -19.63 -2.46 -1.14
C LEU A 39 -20.08 -2.90 -2.53
N ALA A 40 -19.66 -2.19 -3.59
CA ALA A 40 -20.10 -2.47 -4.96
C ALA A 40 -19.58 -3.81 -5.51
N GLU A 41 -18.34 -4.18 -5.18
CA GLU A 41 -17.66 -5.33 -5.78
C GLU A 41 -17.61 -6.56 -4.87
N ALA A 42 -17.84 -6.42 -3.58
CA ALA A 42 -17.82 -7.56 -2.65
C ALA A 42 -19.08 -7.66 -1.77
N ALA A 43 -19.99 -6.70 -1.84
CA ALA A 43 -21.13 -6.60 -0.92
C ALA A 43 -20.71 -6.60 0.56
N ILE A 44 -19.51 -6.09 0.85
CA ILE A 44 -18.99 -5.97 2.22
C ILE A 44 -19.28 -4.57 2.71
N GLU A 45 -20.12 -4.48 3.74
CA GLU A 45 -20.46 -3.23 4.40
C GLU A 45 -19.28 -2.69 5.22
N LYS A 46 -19.21 -1.37 5.41
CA LYS A 46 -18.17 -0.69 6.20
C LYS A 46 -17.96 -1.33 7.57
N LYS A 47 -19.05 -1.71 8.25
CA LYS A 47 -18.99 -2.33 9.59
C LYS A 47 -18.22 -3.65 9.57
N ASP A 48 -18.50 -4.52 8.61
CA ASP A 48 -17.88 -5.83 8.51
C ASP A 48 -16.43 -5.71 8.03
N LEU A 49 -16.16 -4.77 7.11
CA LEU A 49 -14.81 -4.46 6.67
C LEU A 49 -13.91 -4.01 7.84
N LEU A 50 -14.40 -3.09 8.67
CA LEU A 50 -13.64 -2.61 9.84
C LEU A 50 -13.53 -3.68 10.94
N HIS A 51 -14.52 -4.58 11.07
CA HIS A 51 -14.42 -5.73 11.96
C HIS A 51 -13.28 -6.67 11.55
N ASN A 52 -13.21 -7.04 10.27
CA ASN A 52 -12.14 -7.88 9.73
C ASN A 52 -10.77 -7.20 9.84
N THR A 53 -10.72 -5.91 9.51
CA THR A 53 -9.52 -5.08 9.65
C THR A 53 -8.99 -5.09 11.07
N LYS A 54 -9.88 -4.97 12.07
CA LYS A 54 -9.49 -4.98 13.49
C LYS A 54 -8.83 -6.31 13.88
N ILE A 55 -9.40 -7.44 13.47
CA ILE A 55 -8.83 -8.77 13.74
C ILE A 55 -7.40 -8.87 13.19
N TYR A 56 -7.18 -8.38 11.96
CA TYR A 56 -5.85 -8.41 11.35
C TYR A 56 -4.89 -7.42 12.01
N LEU A 57 -5.34 -6.20 12.33
CA LEU A 57 -4.50 -5.19 12.99
C LEU A 57 -3.93 -5.71 14.32
N ASP A 58 -4.70 -6.50 15.08
CA ASP A 58 -4.23 -7.11 16.32
C ASP A 58 -3.05 -8.09 16.08
N VAL A 59 -3.03 -8.81 14.95
CA VAL A 59 -1.90 -9.66 14.56
C VAL A 59 -0.73 -8.82 14.03
N LEU A 60 -1.02 -7.80 13.22
CA LEU A 60 -0.01 -6.92 12.63
C LEU A 60 0.84 -6.23 13.71
N ARG A 61 0.24 -5.89 14.86
CA ARG A 61 0.94 -5.37 16.05
C ARG A 61 2.06 -6.29 16.54
N ASN A 62 1.88 -7.60 16.44
CA ASN A 62 2.90 -8.57 16.83
C ASN A 62 3.93 -8.81 15.72
N GLN A 63 3.51 -8.73 14.46
CA GLN A 63 4.39 -8.95 13.30
C GLN A 63 5.37 -7.79 13.07
N SER A 64 4.90 -6.55 13.19
CA SER A 64 5.74 -5.35 13.07
C SER A 64 5.15 -4.20 13.88
N PRO A 65 5.59 -4.03 15.15
CA PRO A 65 5.22 -2.87 15.96
C PRO A 65 5.61 -1.54 15.30
N GLU A 66 6.72 -1.54 14.57
CA GLU A 66 7.22 -0.36 13.87
C GLU A 66 6.28 0.07 12.73
N TYR A 67 5.81 -0.86 11.91
CA TYR A 67 4.86 -0.54 10.84
C TYR A 67 3.52 -0.05 11.39
N VAL A 68 3.05 -0.65 12.50
CA VAL A 68 1.85 -0.16 13.19
C VAL A 68 2.05 1.23 13.77
N ASN A 69 3.25 1.57 14.26
CA ASN A 69 3.54 2.94 14.68
C ASN A 69 3.42 3.94 13.53
N ALA A 70 3.81 3.59 12.31
CA ALA A 70 3.57 4.45 11.16
C ALA A 70 2.08 4.61 10.83
N ILE A 71 1.30 3.52 10.89
CA ILE A 71 -0.17 3.57 10.73
C ILE A 71 -0.79 4.51 11.79
N ASN A 72 -0.33 4.42 13.05
CA ASN A 72 -0.77 5.34 14.11
C ASN A 72 -0.43 6.79 13.78
N GLY A 73 0.80 7.06 13.30
CA GLY A 73 1.21 8.40 12.86
C GLY A 73 0.31 8.93 11.73
N ILE A 74 0.03 8.12 10.71
CA ILE A 74 -0.87 8.51 9.61
C ILE A 74 -2.27 8.83 10.15
N SER A 75 -2.81 7.99 11.03
CA SER A 75 -4.12 8.21 11.66
C SER A 75 -4.15 9.54 12.41
N GLU A 76 -3.16 9.80 13.27
CA GLU A 76 -3.06 11.06 14.02
C GLU A 76 -2.94 12.27 13.10
N GLY A 77 -2.00 12.23 12.13
CA GLY A 77 -1.73 13.36 11.25
C GLY A 77 -2.88 13.68 10.30
N SER A 78 -3.62 12.66 9.86
CA SER A 78 -4.77 12.83 8.96
C SER A 78 -6.09 13.09 9.70
N GLU A 79 -6.11 12.93 11.03
CA GLU A 79 -7.33 12.93 11.84
C GLU A 79 -8.39 11.94 11.29
N CYS A 80 -7.93 10.78 10.82
CA CYS A 80 -8.79 9.68 10.38
C CYS A 80 -8.69 8.54 11.40
N ASP A 81 -9.73 7.71 11.48
CA ASP A 81 -9.75 6.61 12.45
C ASP A 81 -8.68 5.57 12.12
N LEU A 82 -8.06 5.02 13.18
CA LEU A 82 -6.96 4.07 13.06
C LEU A 82 -7.34 2.84 12.22
N LEU A 83 -8.56 2.32 12.37
CA LEU A 83 -9.01 1.17 11.61
C LEU A 83 -9.20 1.51 10.13
N GLU A 84 -9.52 2.75 9.77
CA GLU A 84 -9.64 3.16 8.37
C GLU A 84 -8.27 3.22 7.70
N ILE A 85 -7.25 3.74 8.40
CA ILE A 85 -5.87 3.71 7.90
C ILE A 85 -5.34 2.27 7.84
N ALA A 86 -5.62 1.45 8.85
CA ALA A 86 -5.26 0.04 8.81
C ALA A 86 -5.94 -0.68 7.64
N MET A 87 -7.19 -0.36 7.33
CA MET A 87 -7.92 -0.92 6.19
C MET A 87 -7.22 -0.58 4.87
N LEU A 88 -6.76 0.66 4.67
CA LEU A 88 -5.98 1.01 3.47
C LEU A 88 -4.69 0.20 3.34
N ASN A 89 -3.99 -0.04 4.45
CA ASN A 89 -2.73 -0.78 4.46
C ASN A 89 -2.94 -2.30 4.33
N LEU A 90 -4.12 -2.81 4.69
CA LEU A 90 -4.53 -4.22 4.60
C LEU A 90 -5.47 -4.52 3.43
N ARG A 91 -5.72 -3.53 2.57
CA ARG A 91 -6.71 -3.64 1.50
C ARG A 91 -6.41 -4.79 0.54
N TYR A 92 -5.14 -5.17 0.37
CA TYR A 92 -4.77 -6.28 -0.50
C TYR A 92 -5.34 -7.58 0.06
N GLU A 93 -5.08 -7.83 1.35
CA GLU A 93 -5.56 -9.03 2.03
C GLU A 93 -7.08 -9.10 2.03
N LEU A 94 -7.73 -7.97 2.31
CA LEU A 94 -9.19 -7.87 2.42
C LEU A 94 -9.88 -7.96 1.04
N LEU A 95 -9.34 -7.25 0.03
CA LEU A 95 -9.97 -7.13 -1.29
C LEU A 95 -9.72 -8.35 -2.16
N TYR A 96 -8.49 -8.86 -2.26
CA TYR A 96 -8.21 -10.01 -3.13
C TYR A 96 -8.87 -11.30 -2.61
N HIS A 97 -9.02 -11.47 -1.29
CA HIS A 97 -9.89 -12.52 -0.75
C HIS A 97 -11.33 -12.39 -1.24
N ALA A 98 -11.89 -11.17 -1.16
CA ALA A 98 -13.27 -10.93 -1.54
C ALA A 98 -13.50 -11.09 -3.05
N LEU A 99 -12.56 -10.60 -3.87
CA LEU A 99 -12.62 -10.67 -5.33
C LEU A 99 -12.33 -12.09 -5.85
N GLY A 100 -11.34 -12.80 -5.31
CA GLY A 100 -10.99 -14.16 -5.74
C GLY A 100 -12.13 -15.16 -5.61
N ARG A 101 -13.03 -14.95 -4.63
CA ARG A 101 -14.25 -15.76 -4.47
C ARG A 101 -15.38 -15.40 -5.43
N ARG A 102 -15.36 -14.18 -5.99
CA ARG A 102 -16.47 -13.64 -6.80
C ARG A 102 -16.18 -13.64 -8.31
N TYR A 103 -14.93 -13.41 -8.70
CA TYR A 103 -14.51 -13.24 -10.10
C TYR A 103 -13.82 -14.50 -10.66
N LEU A 104 -14.45 -15.66 -10.49
CA LEU A 104 -13.99 -16.91 -11.12
C LEU A 104 -13.97 -16.85 -12.66
N GLU A 105 -14.68 -15.91 -13.29
CA GLU A 105 -14.94 -15.93 -14.74
C GLU A 105 -14.72 -14.61 -15.52
N GLU A 106 -14.40 -13.48 -14.87
CA GLU A 106 -14.16 -12.21 -15.57
C GLU A 106 -12.88 -11.53 -15.08
N SER A 107 -11.75 -11.84 -15.73
CA SER A 107 -10.45 -11.24 -15.42
C SER A 107 -9.99 -10.32 -16.55
N VAL A 108 -10.10 -9.00 -16.38
CA VAL A 108 -9.21 -8.04 -17.06
C VAL A 108 -9.05 -6.79 -16.21
N ASP A 109 -7.97 -6.71 -15.45
CA ASP A 109 -6.86 -5.76 -15.70
C ASP A 109 -5.81 -5.92 -14.59
N GLY A 110 -4.55 -5.81 -14.94
CA GLY A 110 -3.45 -6.08 -14.02
C GLY A 110 -2.23 -5.28 -14.39
N CYS A 111 -1.43 -4.95 -13.39
CA CYS A 111 -0.16 -4.29 -13.59
C CYS A 111 0.74 -5.13 -14.52
N THR A 112 1.50 -4.47 -15.40
CA THR A 112 2.56 -5.12 -16.19
C THR A 112 3.91 -4.63 -15.68
N SER A 113 4.83 -5.54 -15.38
CA SER A 113 6.19 -5.22 -14.96
C SER A 113 7.23 -5.84 -15.90
N PHE A 114 8.39 -5.21 -16.01
CA PHE A 114 9.51 -5.74 -16.81
C PHE A 114 10.85 -5.36 -16.17
N ALA A 115 11.88 -6.13 -16.53
CA ALA A 115 13.27 -5.81 -16.26
C ALA A 115 14.15 -6.16 -17.47
N LEU A 116 15.10 -5.28 -17.78
CA LEU A 116 16.16 -5.47 -18.75
C LEU A 116 17.48 -5.58 -17.97
N LEU A 117 18.12 -6.74 -18.07
CA LEU A 117 19.36 -7.02 -17.35
C LEU A 117 20.54 -6.20 -17.91
N PRO A 118 21.59 -5.94 -17.11
CA PRO A 118 22.74 -5.14 -17.54
C PRO A 118 23.34 -5.55 -18.89
N GLU A 119 23.38 -6.85 -19.19
CA GLU A 119 24.01 -7.43 -20.38
C GLU A 119 23.34 -6.99 -21.70
N VAL A 120 22.06 -6.60 -21.65
CA VAL A 120 21.32 -6.12 -22.82
C VAL A 120 21.27 -4.58 -22.90
N MET A 121 21.87 -3.88 -21.94
CA MET A 121 21.79 -2.43 -21.80
C MET A 121 23.09 -1.72 -22.19
N LYS A 122 22.99 -0.63 -22.96
CA LYS A 122 24.16 0.14 -23.44
C LYS A 122 25.04 0.71 -22.33
N ASN A 123 24.46 1.01 -21.17
CA ASN A 123 25.16 1.61 -20.03
C ASN A 123 25.47 0.59 -18.91
N ASN A 124 25.23 -0.72 -19.14
CA ASN A 124 25.43 -1.79 -18.16
C ASN A 124 24.69 -1.57 -16.83
N HIS A 125 23.56 -0.84 -16.86
CA HIS A 125 22.66 -0.67 -15.72
C HIS A 125 21.36 -1.43 -15.98
N LEU A 126 20.83 -2.09 -14.94
CA LEU A 126 19.50 -2.68 -14.99
C LEU A 126 18.46 -1.58 -15.22
N ILE A 127 17.51 -1.83 -16.12
CA ILE A 127 16.31 -1.01 -16.26
C ILE A 127 15.12 -1.86 -15.83
N MET A 128 14.26 -1.30 -14.98
CA MET A 128 12.97 -1.90 -14.66
C MET A 128 11.86 -0.87 -14.78
N GLY A 129 10.65 -1.36 -14.96
CA GLY A 129 9.49 -0.50 -15.04
C GLY A 129 8.22 -1.29 -14.82
N GLN A 130 7.15 -0.54 -14.54
CA GLN A 130 5.83 -1.09 -14.37
C GLN A 130 4.76 -0.07 -14.72
N ASN A 131 3.68 -0.54 -15.34
CA ASN A 131 2.40 0.15 -15.33
C ASN A 131 1.60 -0.26 -14.09
N TRP A 132 1.02 0.72 -13.40
CA TRP A 132 0.12 0.48 -12.27
C TRP A 132 -1.31 0.76 -12.71
N ASP A 133 -2.00 -0.30 -13.13
CA ASP A 133 -3.38 -0.26 -13.58
C ASP A 133 -4.29 -0.60 -12.39
N TRP A 134 -4.98 0.43 -11.87
CA TRP A 134 -5.78 0.33 -10.65
C TRP A 134 -6.97 1.28 -10.69
N ILE A 135 -7.70 1.41 -9.57
CA ILE A 135 -8.87 2.29 -9.42
C ILE A 135 -8.47 3.74 -9.77
N PRO A 136 -9.03 4.34 -10.83
CA PRO A 136 -8.64 5.68 -11.29
C PRO A 136 -8.88 6.80 -10.25
N ASP A 137 -9.88 6.62 -9.39
CA ASP A 137 -10.27 7.61 -8.39
C ASP A 137 -9.36 7.64 -7.15
N VAL A 138 -8.47 6.66 -6.99
CA VAL A 138 -7.53 6.61 -5.87
C VAL A 138 -6.39 7.59 -6.10
N ASP A 139 -6.22 8.52 -5.15
CA ASP A 139 -5.12 9.48 -5.15
C ASP A 139 -3.80 8.78 -4.83
N CYS A 140 -2.89 8.83 -5.80
CA CYS A 140 -1.54 8.31 -5.70
C CYS A 140 -0.49 9.42 -5.67
N VAL A 141 0.62 9.17 -4.98
CA VAL A 141 1.71 10.14 -4.78
C VAL A 141 3.08 9.45 -4.81
N LEU A 142 4.13 10.23 -5.08
CA LEU A 142 5.50 9.79 -4.92
C LEU A 142 6.01 10.22 -3.54
N VAL A 143 6.56 9.31 -2.76
CA VAL A 143 7.11 9.60 -1.43
C VAL A 143 8.57 9.14 -1.37
N THR A 144 9.45 9.98 -0.82
CA THR A 144 10.76 9.56 -0.34
C THR A 144 10.75 9.49 1.17
N SER A 145 10.82 8.28 1.71
CA SER A 145 11.05 7.98 3.11
C SER A 145 12.55 8.03 3.41
N ILE A 146 12.93 8.70 4.49
CA ILE A 146 14.33 8.82 4.95
C ILE A 146 14.39 8.34 6.40
N ASP A 147 14.99 7.17 6.59
CA ASP A 147 15.05 6.51 7.88
C ASP A 147 16.12 7.11 8.79
N VAL A 148 16.01 6.82 10.08
CA VAL A 148 16.94 7.33 11.10
C VAL A 148 18.39 6.91 10.86
N ASP A 149 18.59 5.77 10.21
CA ASP A 149 19.92 5.25 9.81
C ASP A 149 20.40 5.80 8.46
N GLY A 150 19.59 6.61 7.79
CA GLY A 150 19.89 7.25 6.52
C GLY A 150 19.43 6.48 5.28
N LEU A 151 18.84 5.28 5.42
CA LEU A 151 18.25 4.56 4.29
C LEU A 151 17.17 5.41 3.63
N LYS A 152 17.24 5.56 2.30
CA LYS A 152 16.24 6.31 1.53
C LYS A 152 15.45 5.37 0.66
N ARG A 153 14.12 5.50 0.68
CA ARG A 153 13.20 4.69 -0.10
C ARG A 153 12.25 5.60 -0.86
N ILE A 154 12.27 5.55 -2.18
CA ILE A 154 11.29 6.25 -3.01
C ILE A 154 10.22 5.25 -3.46
N SER A 155 8.95 5.61 -3.31
CA SER A 155 7.83 4.72 -3.61
C SER A 155 6.65 5.48 -4.19
N PHE A 156 6.02 4.89 -5.19
CA PHE A 156 4.73 5.32 -5.72
C PHE A 156 3.62 4.64 -4.92
N ILE A 157 2.92 5.40 -4.09
CA ILE A 157 1.95 4.87 -3.12
C ILE A 157 0.57 5.47 -3.33
N GLU A 158 -0.43 4.87 -2.70
CA GLU A 158 -1.74 5.49 -2.51
C GLU A 158 -1.72 6.27 -1.18
N ALA A 159 -2.28 7.47 -1.16
CA ALA A 159 -2.34 8.27 0.06
C ALA A 159 -3.02 7.47 1.19
N GLY A 160 -2.35 7.37 2.34
CA GLY A 160 -2.78 6.61 3.51
C GLY A 160 -2.10 5.24 3.67
N ILE A 161 -1.40 4.74 2.65
CA ILE A 161 -0.59 3.53 2.73
C ILE A 161 0.82 3.91 3.15
N PHE A 162 1.30 3.38 4.26
CA PHE A 162 2.66 3.64 4.72
C PHE A 162 3.66 2.88 3.85
N ALA A 163 4.76 3.59 3.53
CA ALA A 163 5.96 3.19 2.80
C ALA A 163 5.97 1.75 2.23
N GLY A 164 6.22 1.64 0.93
CA GLY A 164 6.34 0.36 0.25
C GLY A 164 5.20 0.10 -0.73
N LYS A 165 5.58 0.01 -2.00
CA LYS A 165 4.78 -0.40 -3.17
C LYS A 165 5.76 -0.46 -4.36
N PRO A 166 5.47 -0.09 -5.63
CA PRO A 166 6.55 0.09 -6.61
C PRO A 166 7.51 1.21 -6.21
N GLY A 167 8.81 0.97 -6.33
CA GLY A 167 9.81 1.91 -5.85
C GLY A 167 11.24 1.41 -5.93
N MET A 168 12.16 2.14 -5.29
CA MET A 168 13.55 1.73 -5.12
C MET A 168 14.17 2.35 -3.87
N ASN A 169 15.30 1.81 -3.40
CA ASN A 169 16.04 2.35 -2.26
C ASN A 169 17.45 2.85 -2.64
N SER A 170 18.11 3.52 -1.69
CA SER A 170 19.48 4.04 -1.86
C SER A 170 20.55 2.95 -2.01
N GLU A 171 20.24 1.71 -1.63
CA GLU A 171 21.13 0.54 -1.78
C GLU A 171 20.99 -0.15 -3.15
N GLY A 172 20.15 0.39 -4.05
CA GLY A 172 20.00 -0.10 -5.42
C GLY A 172 19.00 -1.24 -5.58
N ILE A 173 18.18 -1.53 -4.57
CA ILE A 173 17.07 -2.48 -4.68
C ILE A 173 15.89 -1.77 -5.33
N GLY A 174 15.35 -2.35 -6.41
CA GLY A 174 14.13 -1.91 -7.05
C GLY A 174 12.99 -2.91 -6.86
N LEU A 175 11.77 -2.41 -6.69
CA LEU A 175 10.56 -3.19 -6.43
C LEU A 175 9.48 -2.83 -7.45
N ALA A 176 8.88 -3.86 -8.05
CA ALA A 176 7.67 -3.77 -8.87
C ALA A 176 6.60 -4.67 -8.25
N VAL A 177 5.33 -4.32 -8.43
CA VAL A 177 4.20 -4.93 -7.72
C VAL A 177 3.09 -5.29 -8.68
N ASN A 178 2.78 -6.58 -8.83
CA ASN A 178 1.66 -7.02 -9.64
C ASN A 178 0.58 -7.61 -8.73
N GLY A 179 -0.65 -7.15 -8.90
CA GLY A 179 -1.82 -7.76 -8.29
C GLY A 179 -2.02 -9.19 -8.79
N MET A 180 -2.10 -10.14 -7.86
CA MET A 180 -2.43 -11.54 -8.15
C MET A 180 -3.44 -12.01 -7.11
N TYR A 181 -4.39 -12.83 -7.54
CA TYR A 181 -5.27 -13.55 -6.63
C TYR A 181 -5.32 -15.03 -6.95
N SER A 182 -5.66 -15.79 -5.92
CA SER A 182 -5.99 -17.20 -5.97
C SER A 182 -7.32 -17.44 -5.25
N VAL A 183 -7.99 -18.53 -5.61
CA VAL A 183 -9.12 -19.06 -4.82
C VAL A 183 -8.70 -19.50 -3.41
N ASP A 184 -7.40 -19.68 -3.18
CA ASP A 184 -6.80 -20.00 -1.88
C ASP A 184 -6.51 -18.77 -1.01
N ASP A 185 -6.76 -17.56 -1.51
CA ASP A 185 -6.58 -16.33 -0.74
C ASP A 185 -7.60 -16.26 0.39
N ASP A 186 -7.10 -16.13 1.61
CA ASP A 186 -7.90 -16.01 2.82
C ASP A 186 -7.21 -15.07 3.81
N TRP A 187 -7.80 -13.89 4.02
CA TRP A 187 -7.28 -12.90 4.96
C TRP A 187 -7.26 -13.44 6.40
N CYS A 188 -8.12 -14.42 6.73
CA CYS A 188 -8.17 -15.05 8.04
C CYS A 188 -6.94 -15.93 8.34
N ARG A 189 -6.05 -16.14 7.37
CA ARG A 189 -4.75 -16.79 7.61
C ARG A 189 -3.80 -15.88 8.39
N LEU A 190 -4.04 -14.57 8.38
CA LEU A 190 -3.34 -13.58 9.20
C LEU A 190 -1.82 -13.61 9.01
N GLU A 191 -1.39 -13.90 7.78
CA GLU A 191 0.02 -13.92 7.38
C GLU A 191 0.59 -12.49 7.31
N LYS A 192 1.88 -12.35 7.03
CA LYS A 192 2.48 -11.03 6.83
C LYS A 192 1.82 -10.30 5.65
N PRO A 193 1.19 -9.12 5.84
CA PRO A 193 0.47 -8.43 4.77
C PRO A 193 1.40 -7.83 3.72
N PHE A 194 0.87 -7.64 2.52
CA PHE A 194 1.60 -7.26 1.32
C PHE A 194 2.38 -5.93 1.49
N HIS A 195 1.73 -4.87 1.98
CA HIS A 195 2.40 -3.58 2.12
C HIS A 195 3.51 -3.61 3.19
N LEU A 196 3.35 -4.41 4.26
CA LEU A 196 4.45 -4.64 5.21
C LEU A 196 5.63 -5.36 4.54
N ARG A 197 5.39 -6.31 3.63
CA ARG A 197 6.48 -6.96 2.87
C ARG A 197 7.21 -6.00 1.94
N CYS A 198 6.55 -4.93 1.48
CA CYS A 198 7.18 -3.90 0.65
C CYS A 198 7.97 -2.89 1.48
N TYR A 199 7.61 -2.73 2.76
CA TYR A 199 8.31 -1.86 3.70
C TYR A 199 9.64 -2.45 4.15
N ASP A 200 9.66 -3.74 4.47
CA ASP A 200 10.84 -4.51 4.92
C ASP A 200 11.84 -4.79 3.79
#